data_AF-A0AAW3ZRZ1-F1
#
_entry.id   AF-A0AAW3ZRZ1-F1
#
_cell.length_a   1.000
_cell.length_b   1.000
_cell.length_c   1.000
_cell.angle_alpha   90.00
_cell.angle_beta   90.00
_cell.angle_gamma   90.00
#
_symmetry.space_group_name_H-M   'P 1'
#
loop_
_entity.id
_entity.type
_entity.pdbx_description
1 polymer ?
#
loop_
_entity_poly.entity_id
_entity_poly.type
_entity_poly.pdbx_seq_one_letter_code
_entity_poly.pdbx_strand_id
1 'polypeptide(L)'
;MNFIDEKAKRVKYLRALEKFAKFATSSLKRDDFDEEAFRARVAKNAEIISKVESVYLDQPYTKALEEFINLLITNAKKDELLKSANALDKLRKSKTYKKDKHKNKFKDED
;
A
#
# COMPACT_ATOMS: atom_id res chain seq x y z
N MET A 1 17.61 3.09 22.81
CA MET A 1 16.63 2.82 21.72
C MET A 1 16.18 1.37 21.86
N ASN A 2 14.90 1.11 22.12
CA ASN A 2 14.41 -0.25 22.36
C ASN A 2 13.99 -0.87 21.02
N PHE A 3 14.72 -1.86 20.52
CA PHE A 3 14.53 -2.46 19.19
C PHE A 3 13.09 -2.97 18.94
N ILE A 4 12.42 -3.41 20.00
CA ILE A 4 11.02 -3.88 19.95
C ILE A 4 10.06 -2.72 19.60
N ASP A 5 10.33 -1.52 20.10
CA ASP A 5 9.51 -0.33 19.88
C ASP A 5 9.63 0.16 18.43
N GLU A 6 10.84 0.24 17.89
CA GLU A 6 11.07 0.63 16.49
C GLU A 6 10.40 -0.33 15.49
N LYS A 7 10.49 -1.65 15.76
CA LYS A 7 9.82 -2.66 14.95
C LYS A 7 8.30 -2.50 15.03
N ALA A 8 7.75 -2.25 16.22
CA ALA A 8 6.32 -2.05 16.41
C ALA A 8 5.81 -0.80 15.67
N LYS A 9 6.53 0.33 15.80
CA LYS A 9 6.27 1.57 15.06
C LYS A 9 6.27 1.35 13.55
N ARG A 10 7.28 0.65 13.04
CA ARG A 10 7.39 0.32 11.61
C ARG A 10 6.24 -0.53 11.11
N VAL A 11 5.84 -1.56 11.86
CA VAL A 11 4.70 -2.41 11.51
C VAL A 11 3.40 -1.59 11.54
N LYS A 12 3.21 -0.72 12.53
CA LYS A 12 2.03 0.15 12.64
C LYS A 12 1.95 1.11 11.45
N TYR A 13 3.06 1.74 11.07
CA TYR A 13 3.14 2.64 9.93
C TYR A 13 2.81 1.93 8.61
N LEU A 14 3.47 0.80 8.34
CA LEU A 14 3.21 0.00 7.15
C LEU A 14 1.75 -0.47 7.05
N ARG A 15 1.15 -0.92 8.16
CA ARG A 15 -0.26 -1.31 8.19
C ARG A 15 -1.20 -0.15 7.86
N ALA A 16 -0.89 1.05 8.35
CA ALA A 16 -1.67 2.25 8.05
C ALA A 16 -1.61 2.58 6.56
N LEU A 17 -0.41 2.59 5.98
CA LEU A 17 -0.19 2.80 4.55
C LEU A 17 -0.90 1.75 3.68
N GLU A 18 -0.77 0.45 4.01
CA GLU A 18 -1.42 -0.62 3.24
C GLU A 18 -2.94 -0.54 3.29
N LYS A 19 -3.51 -0.20 4.45
CA LYS A 19 -4.96 -0.03 4.60
C LYS A 19 -5.45 1.12 3.72
N PHE A 20 -4.72 2.24 3.70
CA PHE A 20 -5.08 3.39 2.86
C PHE A 20 -4.95 3.05 1.38
N ALA A 21 -3.85 2.43 0.96
CA ALA A 21 -3.64 2.05 -0.43
C ALA A 21 -4.68 1.04 -0.94
N LYS A 22 -5.08 0.08 -0.09
CA LYS A 22 -6.14 -0.88 -0.41
C LYS A 22 -7.48 -0.19 -0.64
N PHE A 23 -7.87 0.71 0.25
CA PHE A 23 -9.07 1.55 0.06
C PHE A 23 -8.98 2.32 -1.26
N ALA A 24 -7.91 3.08 -1.47
CA ALA A 24 -7.77 3.94 -2.62
C ALA A 24 -7.81 3.16 -3.95
N THR A 25 -7.05 2.07 -4.03
CA THR A 25 -7.03 1.19 -5.21
C THR A 25 -8.40 0.60 -5.51
N SER A 26 -9.13 0.18 -4.47
CA SER A 26 -10.47 -0.38 -4.64
C SER A 26 -11.46 0.67 -5.14
N SER A 27 -11.41 1.90 -4.61
CA SER A 27 -12.30 2.99 -5.01
C SER A 27 -12.00 3.50 -6.42
N LEU A 28 -10.73 3.67 -6.79
CA LEU A 28 -10.33 4.18 -8.11
C LEU A 28 -10.77 3.28 -9.28
N LYS A 29 -10.95 1.98 -9.02
CA LYS A 29 -11.33 0.96 -10.01
C LYS A 29 -12.84 0.69 -10.08
N ARG A 30 -13.64 1.40 -9.30
CA ARG A 30 -15.10 1.25 -9.35
C ARG A 30 -15.66 1.89 -10.63
N ASP A 31 -16.69 1.26 -11.18
CA ASP A 31 -17.41 1.78 -12.36
C ASP A 31 -18.22 3.03 -12.01
N ASP A 32 -18.75 3.10 -10.78
CA ASP A 32 -19.48 4.24 -10.21
C ASP A 32 -18.56 5.24 -9.49
N PHE A 33 -17.35 5.48 -10.04
CA PHE A 33 -16.37 6.34 -9.39
C PHE A 33 -16.89 7.79 -9.23
N ASP A 34 -17.13 8.18 -7.99
CA ASP A 34 -17.41 9.55 -7.55
C ASP A 34 -16.13 10.19 -7.01
N GLU A 35 -15.62 11.18 -7.73
CA GLU A 35 -14.39 11.88 -7.35
C GLU A 35 -14.56 12.66 -6.03
N GLU A 36 -15.67 13.36 -5.83
CA GLU A 36 -15.87 14.19 -4.64
C GLU A 36 -15.92 13.31 -3.38
N ALA A 37 -16.74 12.26 -3.42
CA ALA A 37 -16.83 11.29 -2.34
C ALA A 37 -15.50 10.56 -2.10
N PHE A 38 -14.72 10.31 -3.15
CA PHE A 38 -13.39 9.73 -3.04
C PHE A 38 -12.42 10.68 -2.33
N ARG A 39 -12.36 11.96 -2.73
CA ARG A 39 -11.47 12.97 -2.12
C ARG A 39 -11.81 13.22 -0.65
N ALA A 40 -13.09 13.28 -0.30
CA ALA A 40 -13.53 13.40 1.08
C ALA A 40 -13.04 12.23 1.95
N ARG A 41 -13.05 11.01 1.42
CA ARG A 41 -12.51 9.83 2.12
C ARG A 41 -10.99 9.81 2.16
N VAL A 42 -10.31 10.25 1.10
CA VAL A 42 -8.85 10.41 1.07
C VAL A 42 -8.40 11.36 2.18
N ALA A 43 -9.05 12.52 2.34
CA ALA A 43 -8.75 13.48 3.40
C ALA A 43 -8.88 12.85 4.80
N LYS A 44 -9.99 12.15 5.07
CA LYS A 44 -10.18 11.43 6.35
C LYS A 44 -9.11 10.37 6.63
N ASN A 45 -8.67 9.64 5.60
CA ASN A 45 -7.60 8.64 5.76
C ASN A 45 -6.23 9.30 5.96
N ALA A 46 -5.98 10.45 5.33
CA ALA A 46 -4.76 11.22 5.53
C ALA A 46 -4.63 11.72 6.98
N GLU A 47 -5.72 12.20 7.59
CA GLU A 47 -5.75 12.57 9.02
C GLU A 47 -5.46 11.39 9.96
N ILE A 48 -5.83 10.17 9.57
CA ILE A 48 -5.53 8.97 10.36
C ILE A 48 -4.04 8.65 10.28
N ILE A 49 -3.45 8.74 9.08
CA ILE A 49 -2.03 8.45 8.88
C ILE A 49 -1.12 9.52 9.48
N SER A 50 -1.52 10.79 9.49
CA SER A 50 -0.72 11.86 10.11
C SER A 50 -0.53 11.67 11.62
N LYS A 51 -1.41 10.90 12.28
CA LYS A 51 -1.31 10.51 13.69
C LYS A 51 -0.37 9.31 13.92
N VAL A 52 0.10 8.67 12.86
CA VAL A 52 1.04 7.55 12.94
C VAL A 52 2.44 8.09 12.68
N GLU A 53 3.37 7.79 13.57
CA GLU A 53 4.78 8.15 13.42
C GLU A 53 5.32 7.57 12.11
N SER A 54 5.78 8.46 11.22
CA SER A 54 6.49 8.07 10.00
C SER A 54 7.82 7.43 10.37
N VAL A 55 8.18 6.38 9.64
CA VAL A 55 9.47 5.71 9.78
C VAL A 55 10.13 5.57 8.42
N TYR A 56 11.46 5.47 8.41
CA TYR A 56 12.20 5.25 7.18
C TYR A 56 11.88 3.90 6.53
N LEU A 57 11.59 3.93 5.22
CA LEU A 57 11.28 2.76 4.41
C LEU A 57 12.38 2.57 3.36
N ASP A 58 13.12 1.47 3.45
CA ASP A 58 14.26 1.13 2.57
C ASP A 58 13.84 0.27 1.37
N GLN A 59 12.78 -0.52 1.52
CA GLN A 59 12.37 -1.51 0.53
C GLN A 59 11.61 -0.87 -0.65
N PRO A 60 11.84 -1.32 -1.90
CA PRO A 60 11.20 -0.71 -3.08
C PRO A 60 9.67 -0.66 -3.01
N TYR A 61 9.03 -1.75 -2.58
CA TYR A 61 7.57 -1.79 -2.44
C TYR A 61 7.05 -0.80 -1.39
N THR A 62 7.75 -0.68 -0.24
CA THR A 62 7.29 0.19 0.85
C THR A 62 7.51 1.66 0.52
N LYS A 63 8.57 2.00 -0.23
CA LYS A 63 8.76 3.34 -0.80
C LYS A 63 7.66 3.69 -1.82
N ALA A 64 7.40 2.80 -2.77
CA ALA A 64 6.34 3.00 -3.75
C ALA A 64 4.95 3.12 -3.10
N LEU A 65 4.73 2.43 -1.97
CA LEU A 65 3.51 2.54 -1.17
C LEU A 65 3.37 3.94 -0.58
N GLU A 66 4.43 4.47 0.04
CA GLU A 66 4.47 5.83 0.59
C GLU A 66 4.28 6.90 -0.51
N GLU A 67 4.96 6.75 -1.64
CA GLU A 67 4.80 7.62 -2.82
C GLU A 67 3.36 7.63 -3.35
N PHE A 68 2.72 6.46 -3.43
CA PHE A 68 1.31 6.37 -3.83
C PHE A 68 0.39 7.11 -2.85
N ILE A 69 0.63 6.99 -1.54
CA ILE A 69 -0.13 7.74 -0.53
C ILE A 69 0.11 9.25 -0.67
N ASN A 70 1.33 9.68 -0.93
CA ASN A 70 1.63 11.10 -1.14
C ASN A 70 0.87 11.66 -2.35
N LEU A 71 0.80 10.91 -3.46
CA LEU A 71 0.01 11.31 -4.63
C LEU A 71 -1.50 11.44 -4.32
N LEU A 72 -2.03 10.59 -3.45
CA LEU A 72 -3.42 10.70 -3.00
C LEU A 72 -3.64 12.01 -2.22
N ILE A 73 -2.73 12.32 -1.30
CA ILE A 73 -2.81 13.50 -0.43
C ILE A 73 -2.62 14.80 -1.21
N THR A 74 -1.72 14.82 -2.21
CA THR A 74 -1.49 15.98 -3.09
C THR A 74 -2.57 16.16 -4.16
N ASN A 75 -3.65 15.37 -4.10
CA ASN A 75 -4.75 15.39 -5.05
C ASN A 75 -4.32 15.16 -6.51
N ALA A 76 -3.37 14.24 -6.76
CA ALA A 76 -2.98 13.86 -8.10
C ALA A 76 -4.18 13.37 -8.94
N LYS A 77 -4.06 13.50 -10.27
CA LYS A 77 -5.14 13.12 -11.22
C LYS A 77 -5.42 11.62 -11.18
N LYS A 78 -6.66 11.22 -11.45
CA LYS A 78 -7.09 9.81 -11.44
C LYS A 78 -6.18 8.89 -12.28
N ASP A 79 -5.80 9.32 -13.48
CA ASP A 79 -4.94 8.52 -14.36
C ASP A 79 -3.55 8.25 -13.77
N GLU A 80 -2.98 9.25 -13.08
CA GLU A 80 -1.70 9.13 -12.40
C GLU A 80 -1.81 8.19 -11.20
N LEU A 81 -2.89 8.33 -10.42
CA LEU A 81 -3.20 7.43 -9.30
C LEU A 81 -3.38 5.98 -9.76
N LEU A 82 -4.07 5.75 -10.88
CA LEU A 82 -4.25 4.42 -11.47
C LEU A 82 -2.91 3.83 -11.96
N LYS A 83 -2.07 4.64 -12.61
CA LYS A 83 -0.73 4.23 -13.04
C LYS A 83 0.12 3.81 -11.83
N SER A 84 0.14 4.63 -10.79
CA SER A 84 0.87 4.35 -9.55
C SER A 84 0.34 3.10 -8.83
N ALA A 85 -0.99 2.96 -8.70
CA ALA A 85 -1.62 1.78 -8.11
C ALA A 85 -1.29 0.48 -8.87
N ASN A 86 -1.22 0.54 -10.20
CA ASN A 86 -0.84 -0.60 -11.02
C ASN A 86 0.65 -0.94 -10.87
N ALA A 87 1.53 0.06 -10.77
CA ALA A 87 2.95 -0.16 -10.49
C ALA A 87 3.16 -0.79 -9.10
N LEU A 88 2.42 -0.32 -8.09
CA LEU A 88 2.44 -0.88 -6.74
C LEU A 88 2.02 -2.35 -6.72
N ASP A 89 0.96 -2.73 -7.44
CA ASP A 89 0.52 -4.12 -7.51
C ASP A 89 1.55 -5.02 -8.23
N LYS A 90 2.25 -4.51 -9.26
CA LYS A 90 3.37 -5.22 -9.90
C LYS A 90 4.52 -5.48 -8.91
N LEU A 91 4.90 -4.48 -8.11
CA LEU A 91 5.94 -4.62 -7.09
C LEU A 91 5.54 -5.60 -5.97
N ARG A 92 4.26 -5.61 -5.59
CA ARG A 92 3.74 -6.56 -4.61
C ARG A 92 3.83 -7.99 -5.15
N LYS A 93 3.40 -8.20 -6.39
CA LYS A 93 3.41 -9.51 -7.06
C LYS A 93 4.83 -10.02 -7.31
N SER A 94 5.81 -9.16 -7.60
CA SER A 94 7.19 -9.59 -7.86
C SER A 94 7.84 -10.28 -6.64
N LYS A 95 7.47 -9.88 -5.41
CA LYS A 95 7.90 -10.57 -4.17
C LYS A 95 7.18 -11.90 -3.95
N THR A 96 5.90 -12.01 -4.32
CA THR A 96 5.09 -13.23 -4.15
C THR A 96 5.40 -14.29 -5.22
N TYR A 97 5.60 -13.86 -6.48
CA TYR A 97 5.82 -14.73 -7.64
C TYR A 97 7.05 -15.64 -7.48
N LYS A 98 8.12 -15.16 -6.85
CA LYS A 98 9.30 -15.99 -6.56
C LYS A 98 9.04 -17.04 -5.48
N LYS A 99 8.13 -16.79 -4.53
CA LYS A 99 7.79 -17.75 -3.46
C LYS A 99 6.91 -18.89 -3.93
N ASP A 100 5.99 -18.64 -4.86
CA ASP A 100 5.06 -19.68 -5.33
C ASP A 100 5.70 -20.65 -6.35
N LYS A 101 6.77 -20.25 -7.07
CA LYS A 101 7.53 -21.17 -7.94
C LYS A 101 8.17 -22.35 -7.17
N HIS A 102 8.40 -22.21 -5.87
CA HIS A 102 8.98 -23.25 -5.01
C HIS A 102 7.93 -24.07 -4.23
N LYS A 103 6.63 -23.87 -4.48
CA LYS A 103 5.56 -24.67 -3.88
C LYS A 103 5.04 -25.69 -4.88
N ASN A 104 5.79 -26.79 -5.06
CA ASN A 104 5.42 -28.08 -5.69
C ASN A 104 6.75 -28.82 -5.98
N LYS A 105 7.03 -30.08 -5.62
CA LYS A 105 6.20 -31.27 -5.37
C LYS A 105 7.00 -32.23 -4.46
N PHE A 106 6.58 -32.47 -3.22
CA PHE A 106 6.81 -33.76 -2.57
C PHE A 106 5.40 -34.27 -2.25
N LYS A 107 4.80 -34.92 -3.26
CA LYS A 107 3.79 -35.93 -2.96
C LYS A 107 4.64 -37.15 -2.63
N ASP A 108 4.80 -37.42 -1.34
CA ASP A 108 5.21 -38.73 -0.90
C ASP A 108 4.03 -39.66 -1.25
N GLU A 109 4.24 -40.48 -2.28
CA GLU A 109 3.37 -41.60 -2.59
C GLU A 109 3.79 -42.74 -1.65
N ASP A 110 2.92 -43.06 -0.68
CA ASP A 110 2.88 -44.35 0.01
C ASP A 110 1.64 -45.12 -0.46
#